data_AF-A0AA96NTZ8-F1
#
_entry.id   AF-A0AA96NTZ8-F1
#
_cell.length_a   1.000
_cell.length_b   1.000
_cell.length_c   1.000
_cell.angle_alpha   90.00
_cell.angle_beta   90.00
_cell.angle_gamma   90.00
#
_symmetry.space_group_name_H-M   'P 1'
#
loop_
_entity.id
_entity.type
_entity.pdbx_description
1 polymer ?
#
loop_
_entity_poly.entity_id
_entity_poly.type
_entity_poly.pdbx_seq_one_letter_code
_entity_poly.pdbx_strand_id
1 'polypeptide(L)'
;MFFLRRRRVFIGECDGQAVYYDQQTREALAAPKSFLLNTEGARKTNAYIPELVILLMAGGPAVFGFFSVLSIGVYNWTSLTYILLFWLAEFLLMVAILERGLYKNVRKAQPTTEKVFYYAASHNLMVGDENFDPAKASSTIYRIARYIIIAADIYLVFVFYGYTQKFGQPIETNYGFWIAGFMFYTPFLFYNQNNPVRFVKIMKLYSQGKVRFREEGENK
;
A
#
# COMPACT_ATOMS: atom_id res chain seq x y z
N MET A 1 9.08 1.26 14.60
CA MET A 1 8.51 2.59 14.92
C MET A 1 7.18 2.68 14.18
N PHE A 2 6.14 3.06 14.93
CA PHE A 2 4.72 2.87 14.67
C PHE A 2 4.22 3.14 13.23
N PHE A 3 3.36 2.22 12.78
CA PHE A 3 2.82 2.05 11.42
C PHE A 3 1.97 3.22 10.89
N LEU A 4 1.56 4.21 11.68
CA LEU A 4 0.52 5.17 11.27
C LEU A 4 1.04 6.53 10.79
N ARG A 5 2.29 6.90 11.08
CA ARG A 5 2.86 8.20 10.69
C ARG A 5 4.31 8.06 10.26
N ARG A 6 4.49 7.56 9.04
CA ARG A 6 5.81 7.37 8.43
C ARG A 6 6.45 8.69 8.01
N ARG A 7 7.68 8.93 8.51
CA ARG A 7 8.51 10.11 8.19
C ARG A 7 9.05 10.10 6.76
N ARG A 8 9.52 8.95 6.27
CA ARG A 8 10.11 8.79 4.93
C ARG A 8 9.10 8.17 3.98
N VAL A 9 8.64 8.93 2.99
CA VAL A 9 7.63 8.50 2.02
C VAL A 9 8.33 7.91 0.80
N PHE A 10 7.86 6.76 0.31
CA PHE A 10 8.42 6.15 -0.89
C PHE A 10 7.95 6.93 -2.12
N ILE A 11 8.85 7.19 -3.07
CA ILE A 11 8.60 7.99 -4.27
C ILE A 11 8.66 7.14 -5.52
N GLY A 12 9.50 6.12 -5.56
CA GLY A 12 9.65 5.27 -6.74
C GLY A 12 10.99 4.56 -6.77
N GLU A 13 11.28 3.91 -7.90
CA GLU A 13 12.56 3.27 -8.15
C GLU A 13 13.35 4.02 -9.23
N CYS A 14 14.67 4.03 -9.11
CA CYS A 14 15.61 4.53 -10.10
C CYS A 14 16.89 3.70 -10.00
N ASP A 15 17.38 3.11 -11.10
CA ASP A 15 18.68 2.42 -11.17
C ASP A 15 18.97 1.43 -10.03
N GLY A 16 17.98 0.59 -9.67
CA GLY A 16 18.14 -0.37 -8.57
C GLY A 16 18.08 0.23 -7.15
N GLN A 17 17.75 1.52 -7.05
CA GLN A 17 17.55 2.22 -5.79
C GLN A 17 16.07 2.50 -5.55
N ALA A 18 15.66 2.40 -4.29
CA ALA A 18 14.40 2.92 -3.81
C ALA A 18 14.59 4.38 -3.37
N VAL A 19 13.79 5.27 -3.92
CA VAL A 19 13.83 6.71 -3.64
C VAL A 19 12.74 7.07 -2.65
N TYR A 20 13.09 7.94 -1.71
CA TYR A 20 12.23 8.41 -0.63
C TYR A 20 12.30 9.92 -0.48
N TYR A 21 11.30 10.48 0.16
CA TYR A 21 11.27 11.85 0.63
C TYR A 21 11.14 11.89 2.15
N ASP A 22 12.06 12.56 2.83
CA ASP A 22 11.99 12.78 4.27
C ASP A 22 11.13 14.01 4.59
N GLN A 23 9.97 13.80 5.22
CA GLN A 23 9.05 14.90 5.51
C GLN A 23 9.57 15.90 6.55
N GLN A 24 10.55 15.53 7.37
CA GLN A 24 11.10 16.37 8.42
C GLN A 24 12.24 17.25 7.89
N THR A 25 13.20 16.65 7.18
CA THR A 25 14.35 17.38 6.62
C THR A 25 14.08 17.97 5.24
N ARG A 26 13.00 17.52 4.57
CA ARG A 26 12.64 17.83 3.17
C ARG A 26 13.64 17.33 2.15
N GLU A 27 14.44 16.35 2.51
CA GLU A 27 15.48 15.79 1.64
C GLU A 27 14.94 14.64 0.81
N ALA A 28 15.38 14.58 -0.44
CA ALA A 28 15.30 13.38 -1.25
C ALA A 28 16.39 12.40 -0.83
N LEU A 29 16.02 11.15 -0.57
CA LEU A 29 16.93 10.10 -0.13
C LEU A 29 16.84 8.88 -1.06
N ALA A 30 17.94 8.19 -1.28
CA ALA A 30 17.97 6.91 -2.01
C ALA A 30 18.60 5.82 -1.14
N ALA A 31 18.06 4.59 -1.24
CA ALA A 31 18.63 3.40 -0.62
C ALA A 31 18.60 2.23 -1.60
N PRO A 32 19.45 1.20 -1.43
CA PRO A 32 19.35 -0.02 -2.23
C PRO A 32 17.95 -0.62 -2.14
N LYS A 33 17.33 -0.98 -3.28
CA LYS A 33 15.98 -1.55 -3.27
C LYS A 33 15.95 -2.93 -2.61
N SER A 34 14.78 -3.35 -2.17
CA SER A 34 14.61 -4.71 -1.65
C SER A 34 14.42 -5.70 -2.81
N PHE A 35 14.64 -6.99 -2.55
CA PHE A 35 14.37 -8.05 -3.53
C PHE A 35 12.89 -8.11 -3.94
N LEU A 36 11.98 -7.71 -3.05
CA LEU A 36 10.53 -7.71 -3.31
C LEU A 36 10.07 -6.47 -4.08
N LEU A 37 10.94 -5.49 -4.29
CA LEU A 37 10.62 -4.21 -4.92
C LEU A 37 11.08 -4.24 -6.39
N ASN A 38 10.10 -4.30 -7.29
CA ASN A 38 10.32 -4.33 -8.74
C ASN A 38 9.16 -3.65 -9.50
N THR A 39 9.15 -2.32 -9.52
CA THR A 39 8.13 -1.51 -10.22
C THR A 39 8.19 -1.67 -11.73
N GLU A 40 9.38 -1.80 -12.31
CA GLU A 40 9.56 -2.01 -13.76
C GLU A 40 8.95 -3.35 -14.22
N GLY A 41 9.22 -4.43 -13.46
CA GLY A 41 8.61 -5.73 -13.66
C GLY A 41 7.08 -5.65 -13.50
N ALA A 42 6.61 -5.07 -12.39
CA ALA A 42 5.19 -4.93 -12.09
C ALA A 42 4.42 -4.14 -13.16
N ARG A 43 5.03 -3.10 -13.75
CA ARG A 43 4.44 -2.36 -14.87
C ARG A 43 4.20 -3.25 -16.10
N LYS A 44 5.10 -4.21 -16.36
CA LYS A 44 4.97 -5.17 -17.47
C LYS A 44 4.00 -6.32 -17.15
N THR A 45 3.93 -6.78 -15.90
CA THR A 45 3.07 -7.89 -15.45
C THR A 45 1.70 -7.46 -14.90
N ASN A 46 1.30 -6.19 -15.09
CA ASN A 46 0.11 -5.57 -14.47
C ASN A 46 -1.21 -6.35 -14.71
N ALA A 47 -1.26 -7.24 -15.72
CA ALA A 47 -2.41 -8.12 -15.97
C ALA A 47 -2.62 -9.25 -14.92
N TYR A 48 -1.58 -9.69 -14.22
CA TYR A 48 -1.62 -10.88 -13.33
C TYR A 48 -1.70 -10.57 -11.82
N ILE A 49 -1.63 -9.29 -11.43
CA ILE A 49 -1.66 -8.87 -10.03
C ILE A 49 -2.97 -9.30 -9.32
N PRO A 50 -4.17 -9.19 -9.93
CA PRO A 50 -5.39 -9.68 -9.31
C PRO A 50 -5.33 -11.18 -9.00
N GLU A 51 -4.79 -11.99 -9.91
CA GLU A 51 -4.70 -13.45 -9.76
C GLU A 51 -3.69 -13.88 -8.68
N LEU A 52 -2.56 -13.17 -8.53
CA LEU A 52 -1.59 -13.44 -7.47
C LEU A 52 -2.11 -13.08 -6.07
N VAL A 53 -2.90 -12.01 -5.96
CA VAL A 53 -3.61 -11.66 -4.71
C VAL A 53 -4.64 -12.73 -4.39
N ILE A 54 -5.39 -13.22 -5.38
CA ILE A 54 -6.34 -14.34 -5.22
C ILE A 54 -5.62 -15.64 -4.79
N LEU A 55 -4.48 -15.97 -5.40
CA LEU A 55 -3.69 -17.15 -5.04
C LEU A 55 -3.13 -17.06 -3.61
N LEU A 56 -2.69 -15.87 -3.18
CA LEU A 56 -2.22 -15.62 -1.81
C LEU A 56 -3.37 -15.74 -0.79
N MET A 57 -4.57 -15.26 -1.15
CA MET A 57 -5.78 -15.41 -0.33
C MET A 57 -6.25 -16.87 -0.26
N ALA A 58 -6.08 -17.65 -1.34
CA ALA A 58 -6.54 -19.04 -1.42
C ALA A 58 -5.57 -20.09 -0.83
N GLY A 59 -4.26 -19.79 -0.74
CA GLY A 59 -3.22 -20.84 -0.69
C GLY A 59 -2.54 -21.18 0.65
N GLY A 60 -2.97 -20.64 1.80
CA GLY A 60 -2.21 -20.81 3.05
C GLY A 60 -2.58 -22.04 3.92
N PRO A 61 -1.61 -22.76 4.53
CA PRO A 61 -1.87 -23.75 5.61
C PRO A 61 -2.64 -23.17 6.83
N ALA A 62 -2.54 -21.85 7.03
CA ALA A 62 -3.32 -21.12 8.04
C ALA A 62 -4.83 -21.10 7.73
N VAL A 63 -5.21 -21.19 6.46
CA VAL A 63 -6.60 -21.24 6.00
C VAL A 63 -7.25 -22.55 6.45
N PHE A 64 -6.56 -23.70 6.32
CA PHE A 64 -7.07 -25.01 6.73
C PHE A 64 -7.29 -25.16 8.24
N GLY A 65 -6.39 -24.61 9.07
CA GLY A 65 -6.55 -24.61 10.54
C GLY A 65 -7.57 -23.58 11.05
N PHE A 66 -7.84 -22.52 10.30
CA PHE A 66 -8.90 -21.55 10.59
C PHE A 66 -10.29 -22.10 10.23
N PHE A 67 -10.40 -22.83 9.12
CA PHE A 67 -11.64 -23.50 8.70
C PHE A 67 -12.13 -24.56 9.69
N SER A 68 -11.23 -25.24 10.40
CA SER A 68 -11.62 -26.17 11.47
C SER A 68 -12.17 -25.47 12.71
N VAL A 69 -11.88 -24.17 12.93
CA VAL A 69 -12.49 -23.36 14.02
C VAL A 69 -13.82 -22.74 13.59
N LEU A 70 -13.95 -22.37 12.31
CA LEU A 70 -15.23 -21.99 11.70
C LEU A 70 -16.24 -23.16 11.61
N SER A 71 -15.83 -24.40 11.92
CA SER A 71 -16.69 -25.60 11.97
C SER A 71 -17.81 -25.55 13.02
N ILE A 72 -17.91 -24.46 13.80
CA ILE A 72 -19.13 -24.04 14.51
C ILE A 72 -20.28 -23.75 13.51
N GLY A 73 -19.96 -23.60 12.22
CA GLY A 73 -20.87 -23.75 11.07
C GLY A 73 -21.73 -22.53 10.78
N VAL A 74 -22.04 -21.69 11.78
CA VAL A 74 -23.02 -20.62 11.65
C VAL A 74 -22.48 -19.24 12.07
N TYR A 75 -23.09 -18.17 11.53
CA TYR A 75 -22.83 -16.81 11.99
C TYR A 75 -23.36 -16.60 13.41
N ASN A 76 -22.47 -16.14 14.29
CA ASN A 76 -22.78 -15.68 15.64
C ASN A 76 -21.64 -14.75 16.10
N TRP A 77 -21.76 -14.18 17.30
CA TRP A 77 -20.73 -13.28 17.82
C TRP A 77 -19.34 -13.93 17.93
N THR A 78 -19.27 -15.20 18.28
CA THR A 78 -18.01 -15.95 18.39
C THR A 78 -17.37 -16.15 17.01
N SER A 79 -18.12 -16.63 16.03
CA SER A 79 -17.62 -16.84 14.67
C SER A 79 -17.26 -15.52 13.98
N LEU A 80 -18.03 -14.46 14.22
CA LEU A 80 -17.70 -13.10 13.76
C LEU A 80 -16.39 -12.58 14.37
N THR A 81 -16.15 -12.84 15.66
CA THR A 81 -14.88 -12.48 16.31
C THR A 81 -13.71 -13.20 15.65
N TYR A 82 -13.83 -14.50 15.36
CA TYR A 82 -12.79 -15.25 14.67
C TYR A 82 -12.56 -14.74 13.24
N ILE A 83 -13.61 -14.41 12.50
CA ILE A 83 -13.52 -13.80 11.16
C ILE A 83 -12.74 -12.48 11.23
N LEU A 84 -13.07 -11.60 12.17
CA LEU A 84 -12.36 -10.33 12.35
C LEU A 84 -10.89 -10.53 12.73
N LEU A 85 -10.58 -11.49 13.61
CA LEU A 85 -9.20 -11.82 13.98
C LEU A 85 -8.40 -12.35 12.81
N PHE A 86 -9.02 -13.17 11.95
CA PHE A 86 -8.40 -13.66 10.72
C PHE A 86 -8.12 -12.54 9.74
N TRP A 87 -9.09 -11.67 9.47
CA TRP A 87 -8.87 -10.49 8.63
C TRP A 87 -7.83 -9.54 9.22
N LEU A 88 -7.76 -9.41 10.55
CA LEU A 88 -6.68 -8.66 11.21
C LEU A 88 -5.31 -9.32 10.98
N ALA A 89 -5.20 -10.65 11.05
CA ALA A 89 -3.97 -11.35 10.76
C ALA A 89 -3.53 -11.18 9.30
N GLU A 90 -4.48 -11.28 8.36
CA GLU A 90 -4.26 -11.02 6.93
C GLU A 90 -3.79 -9.57 6.69
N PHE A 91 -4.45 -8.61 7.31
CA PHE A 91 -4.05 -7.20 7.31
C PHE A 91 -2.59 -7.04 7.76
N LEU A 92 -2.21 -7.63 8.91
CA LEU A 92 -0.85 -7.51 9.45
C LEU A 92 0.19 -8.17 8.53
N LEU A 93 -0.16 -9.30 7.90
CA LEU A 93 0.70 -9.97 6.92
C LEU A 93 0.95 -9.09 5.70
N MET A 94 -0.11 -8.50 5.13
CA MET A 94 -0.01 -7.61 3.98
C MET A 94 0.82 -6.36 4.28
N VAL A 95 0.62 -5.77 5.46
CA VAL A 95 1.47 -4.69 5.97
C VAL A 95 2.93 -5.13 6.03
N ALA A 96 3.22 -6.30 6.62
CA ALA A 96 4.58 -6.80 6.76
C ALA A 96 5.28 -7.05 5.42
N ILE A 97 4.57 -7.61 4.43
CA ILE A 97 5.09 -7.80 3.07
C ILE A 97 5.48 -6.45 2.46
N LEU A 98 4.60 -5.45 2.55
CA LEU A 98 4.88 -4.13 1.99
C LEU A 98 5.95 -3.36 2.75
N GLU A 99 6.08 -3.55 4.06
CA GLU A 99 7.22 -3.04 4.81
C GLU A 99 8.55 -3.62 4.32
N ARG A 100 8.58 -4.93 4.09
CA ARG A 100 9.77 -5.60 3.55
C ARG A 100 10.03 -5.25 2.09
N GLY A 101 8.99 -4.99 1.32
CA GLY A 101 9.09 -4.51 -0.06
C GLY A 101 9.65 -3.09 -0.12
N LEU A 102 8.91 -2.14 0.41
CA LEU A 102 9.17 -0.72 0.20
C LEU A 102 10.21 -0.14 1.15
N TYR A 103 10.46 -0.74 2.32
CA TYR A 103 11.17 -0.03 3.40
C TYR A 103 12.25 -0.83 4.12
N LYS A 104 12.56 -2.05 3.67
CA LYS A 104 13.62 -2.89 4.27
C LYS A 104 14.94 -2.14 4.47
N ASN A 105 15.36 -1.34 3.49
CA ASN A 105 16.63 -0.61 3.51
C ASN A 105 16.49 0.89 3.80
N VAL A 106 15.29 1.37 4.18
CA VAL A 106 15.02 2.81 4.35
C VAL A 106 15.96 3.48 5.35
N ARG A 107 16.48 2.74 6.35
CA ARG A 107 17.42 3.27 7.35
C ARG A 107 18.80 3.59 6.77
N LYS A 108 19.18 2.94 5.68
CA LYS A 108 20.45 3.16 4.95
C LYS A 108 20.33 4.27 3.90
N ALA A 109 19.18 4.95 3.83
CA ALA A 109 18.95 5.95 2.80
C ALA A 109 19.85 7.18 2.99
N GLN A 110 20.48 7.61 1.90
CA GLN A 110 21.38 8.77 1.84
C GLN A 110 20.81 9.84 0.91
N PRO A 111 21.18 11.13 1.06
CA PRO A 111 20.77 12.19 0.15
C PRO A 111 21.05 11.85 -1.32
N THR A 112 20.07 12.10 -2.18
CA THR A 112 20.15 11.83 -3.62
C THR A 112 20.02 13.11 -4.46
N THR A 113 20.32 13.00 -5.74
CA THR A 113 20.27 14.10 -6.71
C THR A 113 18.85 14.32 -7.23
N GLU A 114 18.61 15.50 -7.78
CA GLU A 114 17.31 15.86 -8.37
C GLU A 114 16.93 14.95 -9.55
N LYS A 115 17.90 14.59 -10.41
CA LYS A 115 17.66 13.70 -11.56
C LYS A 115 17.11 12.34 -11.14
N VAL A 116 17.70 11.73 -10.12
CA VAL A 116 17.26 10.44 -9.57
C VAL A 116 15.86 10.54 -8.97
N PHE A 117 15.57 11.64 -8.27
CA PHE A 117 14.26 11.89 -7.70
C PHE A 117 13.18 12.10 -8.77
N TYR A 118 13.47 12.92 -9.78
CA TYR A 118 12.56 13.19 -10.89
C TYR A 118 12.25 11.91 -11.67
N TYR A 119 13.26 11.09 -11.97
CA TYR A 119 13.06 9.81 -12.64
C TYR A 119 12.16 8.88 -11.81
N ALA A 120 12.46 8.71 -10.52
CA ALA A 120 11.64 7.87 -9.64
C ALA A 120 10.19 8.36 -9.53
N ALA A 121 9.96 9.68 -9.49
CA ALA A 121 8.63 10.27 -9.41
C ALA A 121 7.83 10.09 -10.72
N SER A 122 8.44 10.38 -11.87
CA SER A 122 7.80 10.21 -13.19
C SER A 122 7.53 8.74 -13.52
N HIS A 123 8.44 7.84 -13.12
CA HIS A 123 8.32 6.40 -13.36
C HIS A 123 7.60 5.66 -12.22
N ASN A 124 6.99 6.38 -11.28
CA ASN A 124 6.12 5.77 -10.29
C ASN A 124 4.90 5.12 -10.97
N LEU A 125 4.49 3.94 -10.48
CA LEU A 125 3.30 3.21 -10.94
C LEU A 125 1.99 4.02 -10.86
N MET A 126 1.93 5.04 -10.00
CA MET A 126 0.76 5.92 -9.86
C MET A 126 0.64 6.98 -10.94
N VAL A 127 1.74 7.31 -11.62
CA VAL A 127 1.80 8.37 -12.62
C VAL A 127 1.86 7.75 -14.01
N GLY A 128 2.88 6.94 -14.28
CA GLY A 128 3.01 6.19 -15.54
C GLY A 128 2.92 7.03 -16.82
N ASP A 129 3.28 8.32 -16.77
CA ASP A 129 3.10 9.26 -17.88
C ASP A 129 4.46 9.81 -18.36
N GLU A 130 4.66 9.80 -19.68
CA GLU A 130 5.83 10.36 -20.35
C GLU A 130 5.86 11.90 -20.23
N ASN A 131 4.70 12.54 -20.05
CA ASN A 131 4.54 13.98 -19.88
C ASN A 131 4.27 14.37 -18.42
N PHE A 132 5.07 13.83 -17.50
CA PHE A 132 4.92 14.08 -16.08
C PHE A 132 5.07 15.57 -15.71
N ASP A 133 3.95 16.18 -15.30
CA ASP A 133 3.94 17.52 -14.70
C ASP A 133 3.66 17.40 -13.19
N PRO A 134 4.66 17.68 -12.33
CA PRO A 134 4.50 17.63 -10.86
C PRO A 134 3.37 18.50 -10.33
N ALA A 135 3.03 19.60 -11.00
CA ALA A 135 1.96 20.50 -10.61
C ALA A 135 0.57 19.97 -10.99
N LYS A 136 0.44 19.28 -12.13
CA LYS A 136 -0.82 18.65 -12.58
C LYS A 136 -1.10 17.30 -11.92
N ALA A 137 -0.05 16.55 -11.56
CA ALA A 137 -0.18 15.28 -10.82
C ALA A 137 -0.97 15.43 -9.50
N SER A 138 -1.13 16.66 -9.01
CA SER A 138 -1.69 17.00 -7.70
C SER A 138 -3.21 16.95 -7.53
N SER A 139 -4.05 16.98 -8.58
CA SER A 139 -5.48 17.32 -8.38
C SER A 139 -6.46 16.15 -8.53
N THR A 140 -6.30 15.28 -9.53
CA THR A 140 -7.30 14.23 -9.85
C THR A 140 -7.13 12.97 -8.99
N ILE A 141 -5.91 12.47 -8.87
CA ILE A 141 -5.60 11.22 -8.15
C ILE A 141 -5.99 11.30 -6.67
N TYR A 142 -5.77 12.47 -6.05
CA TYR A 142 -6.17 12.74 -4.66
C TYR A 142 -7.69 12.58 -4.44
N ARG A 143 -8.50 13.13 -5.35
CA ARG A 143 -9.97 13.06 -5.24
C ARG A 143 -10.44 11.62 -5.34
N ILE A 144 -9.94 10.88 -6.32
CA ILE A 144 -10.29 9.48 -6.54
C ILE A 144 -9.89 8.61 -5.34
N ALA A 145 -8.65 8.71 -4.87
CA ALA A 145 -8.18 7.93 -3.71
C ALA A 145 -9.03 8.19 -2.46
N ARG A 146 -9.44 9.44 -2.21
CA ARG A 146 -10.32 9.80 -1.08
C ARG A 146 -11.69 9.11 -1.20
N TYR A 147 -12.30 9.13 -2.38
CA TYR A 147 -13.60 8.47 -2.59
C TYR A 147 -13.51 6.95 -2.50
N ILE A 148 -12.40 6.34 -2.96
CA ILE A 148 -12.16 4.90 -2.80
C ILE A 148 -12.11 4.50 -1.33
N ILE A 149 -11.40 5.27 -0.49
CA ILE A 149 -11.32 4.99 0.96
C ILE A 149 -12.71 5.08 1.59
N ILE A 150 -13.45 6.16 1.32
CA ILE A 150 -14.81 6.33 1.87
C ILE A 150 -15.73 5.20 1.42
N ALA A 151 -15.68 4.82 0.14
CA ALA A 151 -16.46 3.71 -0.39
C ALA A 151 -16.09 2.38 0.27
N ALA A 152 -14.80 2.15 0.54
CA ALA A 152 -14.34 0.95 1.24
C ALA A 152 -14.83 0.89 2.69
N ASP A 153 -14.75 2.01 3.42
CA ASP A 153 -15.24 2.10 4.80
C ASP A 153 -16.76 1.85 4.86
N ILE A 154 -17.53 2.47 3.96
CA ILE A 154 -18.98 2.25 3.85
C ILE A 154 -19.28 0.77 3.53
N TYR A 155 -18.56 0.17 2.58
CA TYR A 155 -18.71 -1.25 2.24
C TYR A 155 -18.46 -2.17 3.44
N LEU A 156 -17.40 -1.92 4.22
CA LEU A 156 -17.08 -2.71 5.41
C LEU A 156 -18.18 -2.64 6.47
N VAL A 157 -18.80 -1.47 6.67
CA VAL A 157 -19.95 -1.30 7.58
C VAL A 157 -21.13 -2.14 7.09
N PHE A 158 -21.45 -2.10 5.79
CA PHE A 158 -22.52 -2.92 5.22
C PHE A 158 -22.26 -4.42 5.33
N VAL A 159 -21.02 -4.87 5.10
CA VAL A 159 -20.64 -6.28 5.27
C VAL A 159 -20.82 -6.71 6.72
N PHE A 160 -20.33 -5.91 7.66
CA PHE A 160 -20.46 -6.21 9.09
C PHE A 160 -21.93 -6.28 9.51
N TYR A 161 -22.73 -5.30 9.12
CA TYR A 161 -24.18 -5.32 9.34
C TYR A 161 -24.81 -6.56 8.71
N GLY A 162 -24.50 -6.88 7.45
CA GLY A 162 -25.01 -8.05 6.75
C GLY A 162 -24.71 -9.36 7.48
N TYR A 163 -23.51 -9.53 8.04
CA TYR A 163 -23.17 -10.70 8.83
C TYR A 163 -23.97 -10.81 10.13
N THR A 164 -24.26 -9.67 10.79
CA THR A 164 -25.15 -9.68 11.97
C THR A 164 -26.58 -10.10 11.64
N GLN A 165 -27.07 -9.78 10.44
CA GLN A 165 -28.41 -10.18 9.98
C GLN A 165 -28.48 -11.68 9.62
N LYS A 166 -27.35 -12.31 9.30
CA LYS A 166 -27.26 -13.73 8.95
C LYS A 166 -27.04 -14.65 10.17
N PHE A 167 -27.19 -14.16 11.40
CA PHE A 167 -26.98 -14.99 12.58
C PHE A 167 -27.83 -16.26 12.58
N GLY A 168 -27.20 -17.39 12.92
CA GLY A 168 -27.79 -18.73 12.84
C GLY A 168 -27.74 -19.39 11.46
N GLN A 169 -27.38 -18.65 10.40
CA GLN A 169 -27.19 -19.21 9.05
C GLN A 169 -25.76 -19.72 8.85
N PRO A 170 -25.55 -20.67 7.92
CA PRO A 170 -24.22 -21.17 7.65
C PRO A 170 -23.28 -20.08 7.12
N ILE A 171 -22.01 -20.17 7.48
CA ILE A 171 -21.00 -19.20 7.06
C ILE A 171 -20.71 -19.37 5.57
N GLU A 172 -20.85 -18.28 4.81
CA GLU A 172 -20.53 -18.24 3.39
C GLU A 172 -19.09 -17.74 3.18
N THR A 173 -18.22 -18.55 2.59
CA THR A 173 -16.83 -18.19 2.24
C THR A 173 -16.64 -17.90 0.75
N ASN A 174 -17.62 -17.18 0.18
CA ASN A 174 -17.60 -16.74 -1.21
C ASN A 174 -16.65 -15.55 -1.44
N TYR A 175 -16.51 -15.09 -2.69
CA TYR A 175 -15.66 -13.95 -3.03
C TYR A 175 -15.92 -12.69 -2.20
N GLY A 176 -17.17 -12.43 -1.78
CA GLY A 176 -17.52 -11.28 -0.95
C GLY A 176 -16.83 -11.31 0.43
N PHE A 177 -16.69 -12.51 1.02
CA PHE A 177 -15.97 -12.71 2.28
C PHE A 177 -14.49 -12.34 2.15
N TRP A 178 -13.82 -12.83 1.10
CA TRP A 178 -12.40 -12.57 0.85
C TRP A 178 -12.14 -11.10 0.50
N ILE A 179 -12.98 -10.51 -0.34
CA ILE A 179 -12.91 -9.09 -0.68
C ILE A 179 -13.07 -8.23 0.58
N ALA A 180 -13.98 -8.58 1.48
CA ALA A 180 -14.16 -7.83 2.72
C ALA A 180 -12.89 -7.87 3.61
N GLY A 181 -12.23 -9.03 3.73
CA GLY A 181 -10.94 -9.14 4.43
C GLY A 181 -9.86 -8.24 3.82
N PHE A 182 -9.70 -8.30 2.49
CA PHE A 182 -8.77 -7.42 1.77
C PHE A 182 -9.12 -5.93 1.90
N MET A 183 -10.40 -5.58 1.98
CA MET A 183 -10.86 -4.20 2.08
C MET A 183 -10.43 -3.53 3.39
N PHE A 184 -10.20 -4.27 4.49
CA PHE A 184 -9.58 -3.71 5.72
C PHE A 184 -8.17 -3.15 5.47
N TYR A 185 -7.44 -3.73 4.51
CA TYR A 185 -6.10 -3.30 4.16
C TYR A 185 -6.06 -2.04 3.28
N THR A 186 -7.12 -1.81 2.50
CA THR A 186 -7.18 -0.75 1.49
C THR A 186 -7.00 0.66 2.08
N PRO A 187 -7.73 1.10 3.13
CA PRO A 187 -7.52 2.41 3.74
C PRO A 187 -6.08 2.62 4.23
N PHE A 188 -5.47 1.58 4.81
CA PHE A 188 -4.09 1.65 5.27
C PHE A 188 -3.10 1.80 4.11
N LEU A 189 -3.25 1.02 3.04
CA LEU A 189 -2.42 1.11 1.85
C LEU A 189 -2.42 2.54 1.27
N PHE A 190 -3.61 3.10 1.07
CA PHE A 190 -3.82 4.41 0.46
C PHE A 190 -3.50 5.58 1.40
N TYR A 191 -3.62 5.44 2.72
CA TYR A 191 -3.32 6.54 3.66
C TYR A 191 -1.91 6.49 4.24
N ASN A 192 -1.22 5.36 4.21
CA ASN A 192 0.08 5.24 4.87
C ASN A 192 1.23 4.82 3.96
N GLN A 193 1.06 3.73 3.20
CA GLN A 193 2.19 3.02 2.62
C GLN A 193 2.49 3.45 1.18
N ASN A 194 1.48 3.45 0.32
CA ASN A 194 1.56 3.95 -1.06
C ASN A 194 1.17 5.44 -1.14
N ASN A 195 0.47 5.92 -0.11
CA ASN A 195 0.06 7.30 0.14
C ASN A 195 0.10 8.27 -1.07
N PRO A 196 -0.82 8.11 -2.04
CA PRO A 196 -1.00 9.06 -3.13
C PRO A 196 -1.20 10.49 -2.64
N VAL A 197 -1.80 10.68 -1.45
CA VAL A 197 -2.00 12.02 -0.85
C VAL A 197 -0.66 12.67 -0.49
N ARG A 198 0.25 11.93 0.14
CA ARG A 198 1.60 12.41 0.47
C ARG A 198 2.41 12.58 -0.81
N PHE A 199 2.33 11.65 -1.75
CA PHE A 199 3.01 11.75 -3.04
C PHE A 199 2.65 13.06 -3.75
N VAL A 200 1.35 13.34 -3.92
CA VAL A 200 0.83 14.60 -4.47
C VAL A 200 1.36 15.83 -3.74
N LYS A 201 1.30 15.82 -2.40
CA LYS A 201 1.79 16.94 -1.59
C LYS A 201 3.29 17.16 -1.79
N ILE A 202 4.06 16.09 -1.94
CA ILE A 202 5.51 16.15 -2.19
C ILE A 202 5.77 16.67 -3.60
N MET A 203 4.99 16.26 -4.61
CA MET A 203 5.12 16.79 -5.97
C MET A 203 4.81 18.29 -6.03
N LYS A 204 3.84 18.77 -5.26
CA LYS A 204 3.59 20.21 -5.09
C LYS A 204 4.74 20.93 -4.38
N LEU A 205 5.42 20.30 -3.41
CA LEU A 205 6.60 20.87 -2.77
C LEU A 205 7.80 20.90 -3.72
N TYR A 206 7.94 19.86 -4.54
CA TYR A 206 8.95 19.76 -5.57
C TYR A 206 8.77 20.84 -6.63
N SER A 207 7.55 21.03 -7.14
CA SER A 207 7.23 22.10 -8.09
C SER A 207 7.43 23.52 -7.54
N GLN A 208 7.50 23.66 -6.21
CA GLN A 208 7.78 24.93 -5.51
C GLN A 208 9.27 25.11 -5.17
N GLY A 209 10.15 24.19 -5.57
CA GLY A 209 11.58 24.22 -5.23
C GLY A 209 11.87 24.01 -3.74
N LYS A 210 10.95 23.38 -2.99
CA LYS A 210 11.08 23.19 -1.53
C LYS A 210 11.71 21.88 -1.11
N VAL A 211 12.05 21.01 -2.06
CA VAL A 211 12.74 19.73 -1.84
C VAL A 211 14.24 19.97 -1.88
N ARG A 212 14.96 19.39 -0.93
CA ARG A 212 16.43 19.48 -0.83
C ARG A 212 17.06 18.26 -1.48
N PHE A 213 18.09 18.51 -2.27
CA PHE A 213 18.87 17.50 -2.97
C PHE A 213 20.34 17.58 -2.58
N ARG A 214 21.07 16.50 -2.81
CA ARG A 214 22.53 16.51 -2.79
C ARG A 214 23.04 17.25 -4.02
N GLU A 215 24.08 18.06 -3.85
CA GLU A 215 24.72 18.76 -4.97
C GLU A 215 25.34 17.75 -5.96
N GLU A 216 25.16 17.98 -7.26
CA GLU A 216 25.78 17.19 -8.33
C GLU A 216 27.29 17.47 -8.35
N GLY A 217 28.08 16.67 -7.64
CA GLY A 217 29.54 16.81 -7.61
C GLY A 217 30.22 16.34 -6.33
N GLU A 218 29.50 16.17 -5.23
CA GLU A 218 30.06 15.59 -4.00
C GLU A 218 30.16 14.06 -4.13
N ASN A 219 31.08 13.53 -4.92
CA ASN A 219 31.49 12.13 -4.79
C ASN A 219 32.40 12.01 -3.55
N LYS A 220 31.92 11.29 -2.53
CA LYS A 220 32.75 10.74 -1.45
C LYS A 220 32.63 9.22 -1.51
#